data_AF-A0A644V8N9-F1
#
_entry.id   AF-A0A644V8N9-F1
#
_cell.length_a   1.000
_cell.length_b   1.000
_cell.length_c   1.000
_cell.angle_alpha   90.00
_cell.angle_beta   90.00
_cell.angle_gamma   90.00
#
_symmetry.space_group_name_H-M   'P 1'
#
loop_
_entity.id
_entity.type
_entity.pdbx_description
1 polymer ?
#
loop_
_entity_poly.entity_id
_entity_poly.type
_entity_poly.pdbx_seq_one_letter_code
_entity_poly.pdbx_strand_id
1 'polypeptide(L)'
;MTLVLLAGVLLLPACGLLQHSLWRPETLVPVETDRAHAVSMIHLCAKQGYKGQAFASLPESKNAQCQPRGRGQECAMLLEYPEDRYFSFVDARSYTAMVQAKTLFNVGVDNAGNIKQCRTETE
;
A
#
# COMPACT_ATOMS: atom_id res chain seq x y z
N MET A 1 -47.12 -2.27 -8.11
CA MET A 1 -45.97 -3.05 -7.58
C MET A 1 -44.76 -2.93 -8.51
N THR A 2 -44.36 -1.71 -8.89
CA THR A 2 -43.26 -1.50 -9.87
C THR A 2 -42.31 -0.35 -9.50
N LEU A 3 -42.60 0.40 -8.42
CA LEU A 3 -41.79 1.56 -8.02
C LEU A 3 -40.72 1.29 -6.95
N VAL A 4 -40.76 0.14 -6.27
CA VAL A 4 -39.80 -0.16 -5.18
C VAL A 4 -38.50 -0.80 -5.69
N LEU A 5 -38.53 -1.41 -6.87
CA LEU A 5 -37.38 -2.12 -7.45
C LEU A 5 -36.36 -1.18 -8.14
N LEU A 6 -36.73 0.03 -8.54
CA LEU A 6 -35.80 0.97 -9.19
C LEU A 6 -34.86 1.70 -8.21
N ALA A 7 -35.23 1.81 -6.93
CA ALA A 7 -34.40 2.51 -5.95
C ALA A 7 -33.20 1.68 -5.46
N GLY A 8 -33.27 0.35 -5.53
CA GLY A 8 -32.20 -0.55 -5.09
C GLY A 8 -31.01 -0.65 -6.06
N VAL A 9 -31.24 -0.43 -7.36
CA VAL A 9 -30.20 -0.62 -8.40
C VAL A 9 -29.29 0.60 -8.56
N LEU A 10 -29.74 1.80 -8.15
CA LEU A 10 -28.98 3.05 -8.30
C LEU A 10 -27.96 3.31 -7.18
N LEU A 11 -27.96 2.52 -6.09
CA LEU A 11 -27.04 2.71 -4.95
C LEU A 11 -25.79 1.83 -4.99
N LEU A 12 -25.68 0.89 -5.94
CA LEU A 12 -24.56 -0.04 -6.03
C LEU A 12 -23.26 0.51 -6.67
N PRO A 13 -23.22 1.56 -7.53
CA PRO A 13 -21.95 1.98 -8.13
C PRO A 13 -21.17 2.98 -7.24
N ALA A 14 -21.76 3.49 -6.15
CA ALA A 14 -21.11 4.48 -5.30
C ALA A 14 -20.09 3.89 -4.32
N CYS A 15 -20.13 2.58 -4.06
CA CYS A 15 -19.28 1.96 -3.04
C CYS A 15 -17.88 1.56 -3.57
N GLY A 16 -17.69 1.49 -4.89
CA GLY A 16 -16.38 1.19 -5.49
C GLY A 16 -15.47 2.41 -5.72
N LEU A 17 -16.04 3.62 -5.72
CA LEU A 17 -15.30 4.86 -6.05
C LEU A 17 -14.61 5.54 -4.86
N LEU A 18 -14.83 5.05 -3.63
CA LEU A 18 -14.25 5.65 -2.41
C LEU A 18 -12.98 4.94 -1.93
N GLN A 19 -12.64 3.76 -2.45
CA GLN A 19 -11.29 3.22 -2.32
C GLN A 19 -10.41 3.93 -3.34
N HIS A 20 -9.82 5.06 -2.95
CA HIS A 20 -8.76 5.69 -3.73
C HIS A 20 -7.63 4.67 -3.89
N SER A 21 -7.62 3.99 -5.04
CA SER A 21 -6.58 3.06 -5.44
C SER A 21 -5.22 3.69 -5.18
N LEU A 22 -4.32 2.91 -4.60
CA LEU A 22 -2.94 3.34 -4.46
C LEU A 22 -2.39 3.65 -5.85
N TRP A 23 -1.76 4.81 -6.00
CA TRP A 23 -1.03 5.12 -7.21
C TRP A 23 0.13 4.13 -7.35
N ARG A 24 0.21 3.44 -8.50
CA ARG A 24 1.25 2.47 -8.81
C ARG A 24 1.94 2.89 -10.12
N PRO A 25 3.16 3.43 -10.06
CA PRO A 25 3.98 3.65 -11.25
C PRO A 25 4.25 2.35 -12.00
N GLU A 26 4.39 2.42 -13.33
CA GLU A 26 4.65 1.25 -14.18
C GLU A 26 6.00 0.58 -13.91
N THR A 27 6.98 1.32 -13.37
CA THR A 27 8.37 0.88 -13.25
C THR A 27 8.96 1.04 -11.85
N LEU A 28 8.29 0.56 -10.80
CA LEU A 28 8.89 0.53 -9.47
C LEU A 28 10.01 -0.52 -9.37
N VAL A 29 11.20 -0.10 -8.96
CA VAL A 29 12.30 -1.01 -8.61
C VAL A 29 12.11 -1.45 -7.16
N PRO A 30 11.90 -2.76 -6.89
CA PRO A 30 11.73 -3.25 -5.54
C PRO A 30 12.99 -2.97 -4.69
N VAL A 31 12.77 -2.61 -3.43
CA VAL A 31 13.82 -2.59 -2.41
C VAL A 31 13.73 -3.90 -1.65
N GLU A 32 14.73 -4.76 -1.85
CA GLU A 32 14.84 -6.00 -1.10
C GLU A 32 15.15 -5.72 0.36
N THR A 33 14.43 -6.39 1.26
CA THR A 33 14.64 -6.28 2.69
C THR A 33 14.22 -7.56 3.43
N ASP A 34 14.52 -7.63 4.71
CA ASP A 34 14.06 -8.73 5.56
C ASP A 34 12.63 -8.51 6.06
N ARG A 35 12.00 -9.60 6.49
CA ARG A 35 10.61 -9.59 6.99
C ARG A 35 10.42 -8.66 8.18
N ALA A 36 11.38 -8.61 9.10
CA ALA A 36 11.24 -7.84 10.33
C ALA A 36 11.22 -6.34 10.04
N HIS A 37 12.10 -5.89 9.15
CA HIS A 37 12.14 -4.52 8.67
C HIS A 37 10.88 -4.16 7.90
N ALA A 38 10.46 -4.99 6.93
CA ALA A 38 9.25 -4.75 6.16
C ALA A 38 8.00 -4.64 7.04
N VAL A 39 7.80 -5.60 7.97
CA VAL A 39 6.66 -5.60 8.90
C VAL A 39 6.69 -4.36 9.79
N SER A 40 7.87 -3.95 10.27
CA SER A 40 8.04 -2.71 11.04
C SER A 40 7.60 -1.49 10.23
N MET A 41 8.05 -1.38 8.97
CA MET A 41 7.68 -0.27 8.10
C MET A 41 6.17 -0.23 7.80
N ILE A 42 5.57 -1.38 7.49
CA ILE A 42 4.12 -1.51 7.27
C ILE A 42 3.36 -1.05 8.52
N HIS A 43 3.80 -1.49 9.70
CA HIS A 43 3.17 -1.14 10.96
C HIS A 43 3.26 0.36 11.28
N LEU A 44 4.45 0.95 11.09
CA LEU A 44 4.67 2.39 11.27
C LEU A 44 3.83 3.20 10.27
N CYS A 45 3.73 2.75 9.03
CA CYS A 45 2.89 3.38 8.01
C CYS A 45 1.41 3.37 8.42
N ALA A 46 0.86 2.20 8.78
CA ALA A 46 -0.53 2.02 9.18
C ALA A 46 -0.90 2.85 10.42
N LYS A 47 0.04 3.03 11.36
CA LYS A 47 -0.14 3.84 12.57
C LYS A 47 0.18 5.33 12.41
N GLN A 48 0.45 5.80 11.18
CA GLN A 48 0.92 7.16 10.91
C GLN A 48 2.22 7.53 11.66
N GLY A 49 3.03 6.54 12.05
CA GLY A 49 4.28 6.75 12.79
C GLY A 49 5.32 7.59 12.05
N TYR A 50 5.22 7.63 10.71
CA TYR A 50 6.09 8.47 9.86
C TYR A 50 5.63 9.92 9.73
N LYS A 51 4.43 10.28 10.21
CA LYS A 51 3.87 11.61 10.00
C LYS A 51 4.76 12.70 10.61
N GLY A 52 5.12 13.69 9.80
CA GLY A 52 6.01 14.79 10.17
C GLY A 52 7.49 14.48 10.04
N GLN A 53 7.88 13.22 9.77
CA GLN A 53 9.27 12.89 9.45
C GLN A 53 9.60 13.32 8.01
N ALA A 54 10.85 13.67 7.76
CA ALA A 54 11.32 13.96 6.41
C ALA A 54 11.29 12.67 5.57
N PHE A 55 10.68 12.68 4.39
CA PHE A 55 10.63 11.48 3.54
C PHE A 55 12.03 10.99 3.17
N ALA A 56 12.95 11.91 2.94
CA ALA A 56 14.35 11.61 2.65
C ALA A 56 15.13 10.94 3.81
N SER A 57 14.59 10.89 5.03
CA SER A 57 15.22 10.15 6.13
C SER A 57 15.01 8.64 6.04
N LEU A 58 14.05 8.18 5.21
CA LEU A 58 13.85 6.77 4.92
C LEU A 58 14.87 6.32 3.86
N PRO A 59 15.74 5.34 4.12
CA PRO A 59 16.67 4.83 3.12
C PRO A 59 15.99 4.39 1.82
N GLU A 60 14.79 3.84 1.92
CA GLU A 60 13.96 3.30 0.84
C GLU A 60 13.43 4.40 -0.09
N SER A 61 13.38 5.66 0.39
CA SER A 61 12.92 6.81 -0.40
C SER A 61 13.76 7.07 -1.66
N LYS A 62 15.02 6.59 -1.69
CA LYS A 62 15.92 6.73 -2.85
C LYS A 62 15.43 5.99 -4.09
N ASN A 63 14.64 4.93 -3.89
CA ASN A 63 14.07 4.12 -4.96
C ASN A 63 12.61 4.48 -5.23
N ALA A 64 12.08 5.48 -4.53
CA ALA A 64 10.71 5.93 -4.73
C ALA A 64 10.58 6.70 -6.04
N GLN A 65 9.41 6.57 -6.66
CA GLN A 65 8.99 7.48 -7.72
C GLN A 65 7.98 8.47 -7.16
N CYS A 66 8.17 9.75 -7.43
CA CYS A 66 7.29 10.81 -6.94
C CYS A 66 6.64 11.55 -8.10
N GLN A 67 5.36 11.90 -7.92
CA GLN A 67 4.64 12.80 -8.83
C GLN A 67 4.02 13.97 -8.05
N PRO A 68 3.85 15.15 -8.66
CA PRO A 68 3.15 16.25 -8.03
C PRO A 68 1.72 15.87 -7.66
N ARG A 69 1.29 16.20 -6.43
CA ARG A 69 -0.10 16.03 -5.98
C ARG A 69 -0.51 17.17 -5.06
N GLY A 70 -1.38 18.05 -5.56
CA GLY A 70 -1.81 19.24 -4.81
C GLY A 70 -0.63 20.17 -4.49
N ARG A 71 -0.44 20.50 -3.21
CA ARG A 71 0.67 21.34 -2.71
C ARG A 71 1.85 20.49 -2.20
N GLY A 72 2.14 19.39 -2.87
CA GLY A 72 3.14 18.45 -2.43
C GLY A 72 3.35 17.36 -3.47
N GLN A 73 3.76 16.18 -3.02
CA GLN A 73 4.03 15.03 -3.85
C GLN A 73 3.33 13.79 -3.30
N GLU A 74 3.00 12.86 -4.18
CA GLU A 74 2.75 11.47 -3.80
C GLU A 74 3.94 10.66 -4.31
N CYS A 75 4.57 9.90 -3.41
CA CYS A 75 5.72 9.07 -3.70
C CYS A 75 5.33 7.61 -3.48
N ALA A 76 5.62 6.77 -4.47
CA ALA A 76 5.41 5.34 -4.42
C ALA A 76 6.74 4.61 -4.28
N MET A 77 6.79 3.60 -3.42
CA MET A 77 7.94 2.71 -3.24
C MET A 77 7.44 1.27 -3.06
N LEU A 78 8.25 0.30 -3.44
CA LEU A 78 7.91 -1.12 -3.38
C LEU A 78 8.95 -1.85 -2.53
N LEU A 79 8.52 -2.53 -1.47
CA LEU A 79 9.38 -3.41 -0.69
C LEU A 79 9.14 -4.85 -1.12
N GLU A 80 10.22 -5.61 -1.27
CA GLU A 80 10.20 -7.06 -1.48
C GLU A 80 10.87 -7.74 -0.28
N TYR A 81 10.20 -8.73 0.32
CA TYR A 81 10.69 -9.41 1.52
C TYR A 81 10.18 -10.85 1.62
N PRO A 82 10.94 -11.75 2.29
CA PRO A 82 10.51 -13.12 2.50
C PRO A 82 9.33 -13.18 3.48
N GLU A 83 8.32 -13.97 3.15
CA GLU A 83 7.14 -14.21 4.00
C GLU A 83 6.77 -15.70 4.01
N ASP A 84 6.45 -16.23 5.18
CA ASP A 84 5.87 -17.56 5.31
C ASP A 84 4.38 -17.50 4.97
N ARG A 85 3.97 -18.16 3.88
CA ARG A 85 2.55 -18.31 3.53
C ARG A 85 2.07 -19.72 3.80
N TYR A 86 0.88 -19.77 4.39
CA TYR A 86 0.16 -21.00 4.66
C TYR A 86 -0.77 -21.33 3.49
N PHE A 87 -0.60 -22.51 2.93
CA PHE A 87 -1.42 -23.04 1.85
C PHE A 87 -2.21 -24.23 2.37
N SER A 88 -3.53 -24.21 2.16
CA SER A 88 -4.43 -25.31 2.51
C SER A 88 -5.16 -25.83 1.28
N PHE A 89 -5.29 -27.14 1.18
CA PHE A 89 -6.00 -27.82 0.12
C PHE A 89 -7.38 -28.27 0.60
N VAL A 90 -8.29 -28.50 -0.35
CA VAL A 90 -9.66 -28.99 -0.09
C VAL A 90 -9.65 -30.36 0.62
N ASP A 91 -8.56 -31.13 0.48
CA ASP A 91 -8.35 -32.43 1.13
C ASP A 91 -7.72 -32.36 2.54
N ALA A 92 -7.73 -31.16 3.15
CA ALA A 92 -7.19 -30.87 4.48
C ALA A 92 -5.67 -31.02 4.65
N ARG A 93 -4.91 -31.23 3.57
CA ARG A 93 -3.45 -31.06 3.62
C ARG A 93 -3.11 -29.59 3.69
N SER A 94 -2.07 -29.28 4.43
CA SER A 94 -1.50 -27.95 4.47
C SER A 94 0.00 -27.97 4.52
N TYR A 95 0.60 -26.95 3.95
CA TYR A 95 2.03 -26.72 4.05
C TYR A 95 2.30 -25.23 4.16
N THR A 96 3.47 -24.91 4.73
CA THR A 96 4.02 -23.56 4.75
C THR A 96 5.13 -23.50 3.73
N ALA A 97 5.16 -22.44 2.93
CA ALA A 97 6.27 -22.14 2.05
C ALA A 97 6.70 -20.69 2.21
N MET A 98 7.99 -20.45 2.07
CA MET A 98 8.54 -19.11 1.98
C MET A 98 8.29 -18.57 0.58
N VAL A 99 7.66 -17.40 0.50
CA VAL A 99 7.42 -16.65 -0.74
C VAL A 99 8.12 -15.29 -0.66
N GLN A 100 8.29 -14.64 -1.80
CA GLN A 100 8.65 -13.22 -1.83
C GLN A 100 7.37 -12.40 -1.87
N ALA A 101 7.04 -11.75 -0.75
CA ALA A 101 5.92 -10.83 -0.65
C ALA A 101 6.36 -9.44 -1.12
N LYS A 102 5.42 -8.70 -1.71
CA LYS A 102 5.64 -7.33 -2.16
C LYS A 102 4.66 -6.41 -1.48
N THR A 103 5.14 -5.29 -0.96
CA THR A 103 4.26 -4.26 -0.41
C THR A 103 4.53 -2.92 -1.06
N LEU A 104 3.49 -2.38 -1.70
CA LEU A 104 3.46 -1.03 -2.24
C LEU A 104 3.18 -0.04 -1.11
N PHE A 105 3.97 1.01 -1.02
CA PHE A 105 3.75 2.15 -0.14
C PHE A 105 3.47 3.38 -0.99
N ASN A 106 2.39 4.10 -0.68
CA ASN A 106 2.20 5.48 -1.13
C ASN A 106 2.33 6.44 0.04
N VAL A 107 3.29 7.33 -0.10
CA VAL A 107 3.64 8.34 0.88
C VAL A 107 3.28 9.70 0.31
N GLY A 108 2.34 10.40 0.95
CA GLY A 108 2.07 11.79 0.63
C GLY A 108 3.05 12.69 1.36
N VAL A 109 3.72 13.57 0.63
CA VAL A 109 4.78 14.45 1.11
C VAL A 109 4.37 15.91 0.88
N ASP A 110 4.59 16.79 1.85
CA ASP A 110 4.33 18.23 1.69
C ASP A 110 5.48 18.96 0.97
N ASN A 111 5.30 20.25 0.68
CA ASN A 111 6.32 21.09 0.04
C ASN A 111 7.64 21.21 0.83
N ALA A 112 7.64 20.90 2.13
CA ALA A 112 8.84 20.91 2.96
C ALA A 112 9.53 19.54 2.98
N GLY A 113 9.00 18.54 2.26
CA GLY A 113 9.56 17.19 2.21
C GLY A 113 9.10 16.30 3.37
N ASN A 114 8.11 16.71 4.16
CA ASN A 114 7.64 15.94 5.30
C ASN A 114 6.48 15.03 4.93
N ILE A 115 6.47 13.84 5.52
CA ILE A 115 5.43 12.83 5.33
C ILE A 115 4.13 13.32 6.00
N LYS A 116 3.05 13.39 5.23
CA LYS A 116 1.70 13.76 5.69
C LYS A 116 0.80 12.55 5.87
N GLN A 117 0.97 11.56 5.00
CA GLN A 117 0.17 10.34 4.97
C GLN A 117 1.04 9.20 4.44
N CYS A 118 0.75 7.99 4.90
CA CYS A 118 1.35 6.77 4.40
C CYS A 118 0.24 5.73 4.26
N ARG A 119 0.23 5.02 3.14
CA ARG A 119 -0.74 3.95 2.84
C ARG A 119 0.00 2.78 2.21
N THR A 120 -0.40 1.56 2.55
CA THR A 120 0.26 0.33 2.05
C THR A 120 -0.73 -0.67 1.49
N GLU A 121 -0.28 -1.49 0.54
CA GLU A 121 -0.99 -2.65 0.00
C GLU A 121 0.01 -3.78 -0.25
N THR A 122 -0.26 -4.95 0.33
CA THR A 122 0.57 -6.15 0.22
C THR A 122 -0.03 -7.12 -0.80
N GLU A 123 0.82 -7.66 -1.67
CA GLU A 123 0.52 -8.63 -2.73
C GLU A 123 0.83 -10.06 -2.26
#